data_AF-A0A963E874-F1
#
_entry.id   AF-A0A963E874-F1
#
_cell.length_a   1.000
_cell.length_b   1.000
_cell.length_c   1.000
_cell.angle_alpha   90.00
_cell.angle_beta   90.00
_cell.angle_gamma   90.00
#
_symmetry.space_group_name_H-M   'P 1'
#
loop_
_entity.id
_entity.type
_entity.pdbx_description
1 polymer ?
#
loop_
_entity_poly.entity_id
_entity_poly.type
_entity_poly.pdbx_seq_one_letter_code
_entity_poly.pdbx_strand_id
1 'polypeptide(L)'
;LLNEQRFATFAQLQEALGVSRATLKRDLQYLRDRMNAPILFDREAGGYRFATPDRFAPRYELPGLWFNASEIHALLTMQHLLEEVQPGLLGPHIAPLLARLKTLLGSRDDAPEEVAKRIRILHAAKRRMDLKYFEVLASALLNRQRLLLRHYNRGSGEESEREVSPQRLVYYRDNW
;
A
#
# COMPACT_ATOMS: atom_id res chain seq x y z
N LEU A 1 -25.46 -5.25 6.17
CA LEU A 1 -25.90 -5.08 7.58
C LEU A 1 -25.53 -3.74 8.20
N LEU A 2 -24.34 -3.52 8.77
CA LEU A 2 -24.02 -2.24 9.44
C LEU A 2 -23.92 -1.04 8.49
N ASN A 3 -23.46 -1.24 7.24
CA ASN A 3 -23.47 -0.20 6.20
C ASN A 3 -24.88 0.16 5.70
N GLU A 4 -25.83 -0.78 5.76
CA GLU A 4 -27.18 -0.60 5.19
C GLU A 4 -28.19 -0.14 6.24
N GLN A 5 -28.14 -0.70 7.45
CA GLN A 5 -29.12 -0.43 8.51
C GLN A 5 -28.66 0.67 9.47
N ARG A 6 -27.43 1.19 9.33
CA ARG A 6 -26.75 2.18 10.20
C ARG A 6 -26.63 1.78 11.68
N PHE A 7 -27.37 0.78 12.13
CA PHE A 7 -27.44 0.26 13.49
C PHE A 7 -27.93 -1.20 13.44
N ALA A 8 -27.33 -2.08 14.25
CA ALA A 8 -27.80 -3.44 14.43
C ALA A 8 -27.51 -3.94 15.86
N THR A 9 -28.49 -4.58 16.50
CA THR A 9 -28.31 -5.20 17.81
C THR A 9 -27.45 -6.47 17.70
N PHE A 10 -26.88 -6.92 18.83
CA PHE A 10 -26.09 -8.15 18.86
C PHE A 10 -26.91 -9.37 18.40
N ALA A 11 -28.18 -9.44 18.79
CA ALA A 11 -29.08 -10.55 18.42
C ALA A 11 -29.35 -10.57 16.90
N GLN A 12 -29.63 -9.40 16.30
CA GLN A 12 -29.83 -9.27 14.85
C GLN A 12 -28.57 -9.66 14.06
N LEU A 13 -27.39 -9.23 14.52
CA LEU A 13 -26.13 -9.62 13.88
C LEU A 13 -25.88 -11.13 14.00
N GLN A 14 -26.21 -11.73 15.14
CA GLN A 14 -26.03 -13.16 15.36
C GLN A 14 -26.97 -14.00 14.48
N GLU A 15 -28.24 -13.58 14.38
CA GLU A 15 -29.25 -14.24 13.56
C GLU A 15 -28.93 -14.11 12.07
N ALA A 16 -28.63 -12.91 11.60
CA ALA A 16 -28.36 -12.66 10.18
C ALA A 16 -27.07 -13.34 9.68
N LEU A 17 -26.07 -13.52 10.55
CA LEU A 17 -24.81 -14.18 10.20
C LEU A 17 -24.80 -15.67 10.54
N GLY A 18 -25.77 -16.17 11.31
CA GLY A 18 -25.87 -17.58 11.71
C GLY A 18 -24.70 -18.08 12.55
N VAL A 19 -24.01 -17.20 13.29
CA VAL A 19 -22.80 -17.53 14.06
C VAL A 19 -23.06 -17.60 15.56
N SER A 20 -22.14 -18.23 16.32
CA SER A 20 -22.21 -18.24 17.78
C SER A 20 -21.89 -16.87 18.40
N ARG A 21 -22.35 -16.62 19.64
CA ARG A 21 -21.98 -15.40 20.41
C ARG A 21 -20.47 -15.18 20.49
N ALA A 22 -19.71 -16.27 20.71
CA ALA A 22 -18.26 -16.20 20.86
C ALA A 22 -17.58 -15.81 19.54
N THR A 23 -18.06 -16.38 18.43
CA THR A 23 -17.59 -16.06 17.07
C THR A 23 -17.86 -14.59 16.75
N LEU A 24 -19.10 -14.12 16.91
CA LEU A 24 -19.47 -12.74 16.61
C LEU A 24 -18.65 -11.73 17.43
N LYS A 25 -18.42 -11.99 18.72
CA LYS A 25 -17.58 -11.12 19.56
C LYS A 25 -16.13 -11.07 19.06
N ARG A 26 -15.58 -12.21 18.64
CA ARG A 26 -14.23 -12.30 18.09
C ARG A 26 -14.11 -11.57 16.75
N ASP A 27 -15.12 -11.69 15.89
CA ASP A 27 -15.15 -11.03 14.58
C ASP A 27 -15.27 -9.51 14.73
N LEU A 28 -16.13 -9.03 15.64
CA LEU A 28 -16.23 -7.60 15.96
C LEU A 28 -14.91 -7.05 16.52
N GLN A 29 -14.22 -7.83 17.37
CA GLN A 29 -12.90 -7.46 17.87
C GLN A 29 -11.86 -7.42 16.75
N TYR A 30 -11.85 -8.43 15.87
CA TYR A 30 -10.95 -8.50 14.73
C TYR A 30 -11.16 -7.31 13.78
N LEU A 31 -12.40 -6.99 13.45
CA LEU A 31 -12.75 -5.85 12.62
C LEU A 31 -12.25 -4.54 13.23
N ARG A 32 -12.41 -4.36 14.55
CA ARG A 32 -11.94 -3.15 15.25
C ARG A 32 -10.42 -3.05 15.36
N ASP A 33 -9.75 -4.12 15.76
CA ASP A 33 -8.33 -4.08 16.14
C ASP A 33 -7.38 -4.37 14.99
N ARG A 34 -7.79 -5.19 14.02
CA ARG A 34 -6.96 -5.62 12.89
C ARG A 34 -7.31 -4.86 11.62
N MET A 35 -8.59 -4.58 11.41
CA MET A 35 -9.06 -3.88 10.22
C MET A 35 -9.35 -2.39 10.48
N ASN A 36 -9.15 -1.91 11.72
CA ASN A 36 -9.45 -0.54 12.16
C ASN A 36 -10.90 -0.08 11.91
N ALA A 37 -11.83 -1.03 11.78
CA ALA A 37 -13.23 -0.74 11.51
C ALA A 37 -13.83 0.12 12.62
N PRO A 38 -14.50 1.25 12.29
CA PRO A 38 -15.03 2.18 13.26
C PRO A 38 -16.33 1.69 13.90
N ILE A 39 -16.34 0.48 14.46
CA ILE A 39 -17.53 -0.10 15.05
C ILE A 39 -17.64 0.37 16.51
N LEU A 40 -18.70 1.12 16.80
CA LEU A 40 -19.03 1.61 18.13
C LEU A 40 -20.21 0.83 18.70
N PHE A 41 -20.18 0.55 20.00
CA PHE A 41 -21.33 0.06 20.74
C PHE A 41 -22.07 1.25 21.35
N ASP A 42 -23.29 1.48 20.91
CA ASP A 42 -24.19 2.49 21.45
C ASP A 42 -24.93 1.88 22.66
N ARG A 43 -24.61 2.38 23.85
CA ARG A 43 -25.18 1.88 25.12
C ARG A 43 -26.65 2.27 25.29
N GLU A 44 -27.08 3.39 24.71
CA GLU A 44 -28.47 3.86 24.83
C GLU A 44 -29.38 3.09 23.88
N ALA A 45 -28.92 2.87 22.64
CA ALA A 45 -29.67 2.08 21.66
C ALA A 45 -29.50 0.56 21.83
N GLY A 46 -28.50 0.10 22.60
CA GLY A 46 -28.27 -1.31 22.89
C GLY A 46 -27.71 -2.12 21.72
N GLY A 47 -26.93 -1.50 20.82
CA GLY A 47 -26.44 -2.16 19.61
C GLY A 47 -25.19 -1.53 19.01
N TYR A 48 -24.79 -2.03 17.85
CA TYR A 48 -23.58 -1.63 17.15
C TYR A 48 -23.92 -0.73 15.97
N ARG A 49 -23.07 0.27 15.75
CA ARG A 49 -23.11 1.14 14.57
C ARG A 49 -21.71 1.48 14.12
N PHE A 50 -21.55 1.85 12.84
CA PHE A 50 -20.33 2.53 12.43
C PHE A 50 -20.32 3.94 13.03
N ALA A 51 -19.16 4.41 13.46
CA ALA A 51 -18.96 5.79 13.85
C ALA A 51 -19.36 6.67 12.67
N THR A 52 -20.21 7.65 12.90
CA THR A 52 -20.49 8.68 11.90
C THR A 52 -19.16 9.37 11.59
N PRO A 53 -18.76 9.48 10.31
CA PRO A 53 -17.53 10.18 9.98
C PRO A 53 -17.61 11.59 10.56
N ASP A 54 -16.67 11.93 11.43
CA ASP A 54 -16.52 13.30 11.91
C ASP A 54 -16.18 14.17 10.70
N ARG A 55 -16.77 15.37 10.61
CA ARG A 55 -16.42 16.35 9.57
C ARG A 55 -14.92 16.65 9.55
N PHE A 56 -14.26 16.49 10.70
CA PHE A 56 -12.83 16.74 10.87
C PHE A 56 -11.96 15.48 10.77
N ALA A 57 -12.53 14.27 10.74
CA ALA A 57 -11.80 13.00 10.64
C ALA A 57 -12.59 11.95 9.83
N PRO A 58 -12.75 12.15 8.51
CA PRO A 58 -13.39 11.16 7.64
C PRO A 58 -12.61 9.85 7.65
N ARG A 59 -13.34 8.73 7.74
CA ARG A 59 -12.78 7.38 7.61
C ARG A 59 -13.17 6.79 6.26
N TYR A 60 -12.21 6.16 5.62
CA TYR A 60 -12.31 5.69 4.26
C TYR A 60 -12.17 4.18 4.19
N GLU A 61 -13.06 3.54 3.43
CA GLU A 61 -13.08 2.10 3.26
C GLU A 61 -12.31 1.70 1.99
N LEU A 62 -11.19 1.01 2.19
CA LEU A 62 -10.57 0.14 1.18
C LEU A 62 -11.03 -1.30 1.43
N PRO A 63 -10.95 -2.23 0.45
CA PRO A 63 -11.42 -3.59 0.63
C PRO A 63 -10.76 -4.24 1.87
N GLY A 64 -11.51 -4.34 2.96
CA GLY A 64 -11.04 -4.90 4.24
C GLY A 64 -10.21 -3.98 5.15
N LEU A 65 -9.97 -2.70 4.82
CA LEU A 65 -9.15 -1.80 5.64
C LEU A 65 -9.78 -0.42 5.79
N TRP A 66 -9.74 0.12 7.00
CA TRP A 66 -10.24 1.45 7.33
C TRP A 66 -9.07 2.39 7.62
N PHE A 67 -8.97 3.46 6.83
CA PHE A 67 -7.96 4.50 7.01
C PHE A 67 -8.60 5.81 7.44
N ASN A 68 -7.89 6.58 8.27
CA ASN A 68 -8.16 8.00 8.46
C ASN A 68 -7.36 8.86 7.48
N ALA A 69 -7.69 10.15 7.36
CA ALA A 69 -7.02 11.06 6.44
C ALA A 69 -5.48 11.11 6.59
N SER A 70 -4.98 11.14 7.83
CA SER A 70 -3.52 11.20 8.09
C SER A 70 -2.78 9.94 7.61
N GLU A 71 -3.39 8.76 7.73
CA GLU A 71 -2.81 7.51 7.25
C GLU A 71 -2.76 7.46 5.72
N ILE A 72 -3.81 7.96 5.04
CA ILE A 72 -3.78 8.07 3.58
C ILE A 72 -2.71 9.07 3.13
N HIS A 73 -2.55 10.20 3.81
CA HIS A 73 -1.47 11.15 3.52
C HIS A 73 -0.09 10.54 3.69
N ALA A 74 0.13 9.75 4.75
CA ALA A 74 1.38 9.04 4.96
C ALA A 74 1.66 8.05 3.81
N LEU A 75 0.65 7.29 3.37
CA LEU A 75 0.77 6.36 2.23
C LEU A 75 1.12 7.08 0.92
N LEU A 76 0.43 8.18 0.62
CA LEU A 76 0.70 8.96 -0.59
C LEU A 76 2.09 9.60 -0.55
N THR A 77 2.52 10.09 0.61
CA THR A 77 3.86 10.65 0.81
C THR A 77 4.94 9.58 0.61
N MET A 78 4.78 8.40 1.22
CA MET A 78 5.72 7.29 1.04
C MET A 78 5.83 6.88 -0.41
N GLN A 79 4.71 6.81 -1.14
CA GLN A 79 4.75 6.48 -2.56
C GLN A 79 5.48 7.56 -3.37
N HIS A 80 5.22 8.84 -3.11
CA HIS A 80 5.88 9.92 -3.82
C HIS A 80 7.41 9.87 -3.64
N LEU A 81 7.87 9.71 -2.40
CA LEU A 81 9.29 9.56 -2.09
C LEU A 81 9.90 8.32 -2.76
N LEU A 82 9.16 7.21 -2.81
CA LEU A 82 9.61 5.97 -3.44
C LEU A 82 9.73 6.10 -4.97
N GLU A 83 8.83 6.86 -5.59
CA GLU A 83 8.89 7.16 -7.02
C GLU A 83 10.11 8.02 -7.37
N GLU A 84 10.51 8.96 -6.49
CA GLU A 84 11.76 9.70 -6.67
C GLU A 84 12.97 8.75 -6.62
N VAL A 85 13.03 7.84 -5.64
CA VAL A 85 14.11 6.84 -5.49
C VAL A 85 14.24 5.97 -6.74
N GLN A 86 13.15 5.36 -7.21
CA GLN A 86 13.18 4.54 -8.42
C GLN A 86 11.90 4.65 -9.26
N PRO A 87 11.90 5.57 -10.25
CA PRO A 87 10.78 5.75 -11.15
C PRO A 87 10.45 4.46 -11.91
N GLY A 88 9.17 4.14 -11.98
CA GLY A 88 8.65 3.06 -12.80
C GLY A 88 8.81 1.64 -12.26
N LEU A 89 9.47 1.43 -11.11
CA LEU A 89 9.54 0.09 -10.50
C LEU A 89 8.18 -0.34 -9.93
N LEU A 90 7.55 0.53 -9.16
CA LEU A 90 6.27 0.24 -8.49
C LEU A 90 5.11 1.05 -9.07
N GLY A 91 5.40 2.22 -9.65
CA GLY A 91 4.41 3.16 -10.18
C GLY A 91 3.25 2.50 -10.95
N PRO A 92 3.52 1.70 -12.01
CA PRO A 92 2.45 1.07 -12.79
C PRO A 92 1.60 0.08 -11.98
N HIS A 93 2.21 -0.69 -11.09
CA HIS A 93 1.53 -1.73 -10.31
C HIS A 93 0.64 -1.18 -9.20
N ILE A 94 0.98 -0.02 -8.65
CA ILE A 94 0.24 0.60 -7.54
C ILE A 94 -0.63 1.79 -7.99
N ALA A 95 -0.53 2.23 -9.23
CA ALA A 95 -1.28 3.37 -9.76
C ALA A 95 -2.81 3.30 -9.50
N PRO A 96 -3.49 2.15 -9.70
CA PRO A 96 -4.93 2.06 -9.41
C PRO A 96 -5.27 2.28 -7.93
N LEU A 97 -4.41 1.77 -7.02
CA LEU A 97 -4.57 1.94 -5.58
C LEU A 97 -4.39 3.41 -5.20
N LEU A 98 -3.38 4.08 -5.76
CA LEU A 98 -3.13 5.51 -5.52
C LEU A 98 -4.29 6.38 -5.99
N ALA A 99 -4.83 6.09 -7.19
CA ALA A 99 -6.00 6.79 -7.70
C ALA A 99 -7.18 6.66 -6.74
N ARG A 100 -7.44 5.45 -6.22
CA ARG A 100 -8.49 5.21 -5.23
C ARG A 100 -8.25 5.96 -3.92
N LEU A 101 -7.03 5.96 -3.39
CA LEU A 101 -6.65 6.70 -2.18
C LEU A 101 -6.86 8.22 -2.34
N LYS A 102 -6.48 8.79 -3.48
CA LYS A 102 -6.71 10.21 -3.81
C LYS A 102 -8.19 10.54 -3.89
N THR A 103 -8.99 9.69 -4.53
CA THR A 103 -10.45 9.88 -4.62
C THR A 103 -11.12 9.83 -3.24
N LEU A 104 -10.64 8.96 -2.34
CA LEU A 104 -11.16 8.86 -0.97
C LEU A 104 -10.89 10.15 -0.20
N LEU A 105 -9.66 10.66 -0.17
CA LEU A 105 -9.32 11.92 0.52
C LEU A 105 -10.17 13.13 0.06
N GLY A 106 -10.59 13.16 -1.20
CA GLY A 106 -11.28 14.31 -1.78
C GLY A 106 -10.34 15.50 -2.00
N SER A 107 -10.82 16.51 -2.72
CA SER A 107 -10.04 17.66 -3.20
C SER A 107 -9.73 18.73 -2.13
N ARG A 108 -9.70 18.37 -0.84
CA ARG A 108 -9.55 19.36 0.26
C ARG A 108 -8.19 19.40 0.94
N ASP A 109 -7.31 18.44 0.72
CA ASP A 109 -6.00 18.42 1.39
C ASP A 109 -4.85 18.30 0.38
N ASP A 110 -4.23 19.44 0.08
CA ASP A 110 -3.05 19.62 -0.78
C ASP A 110 -1.75 19.04 -0.18
N ALA A 111 -1.84 18.33 0.94
CA ALA A 111 -0.71 17.85 1.72
C ALA A 111 0.29 16.98 0.92
N PRO A 112 -0.12 16.07 0.00
CA PRO A 112 0.84 15.29 -0.77
C PRO A 112 1.70 16.14 -1.71
N GLU A 113 1.12 17.18 -2.32
CA GLU A 113 1.83 18.08 -3.23
C GLU A 113 2.73 19.07 -2.48
N GLU A 114 2.32 19.52 -1.29
CA GLU A 114 3.15 20.37 -0.44
C GLU A 114 4.37 19.64 0.12
N VAL A 115 4.24 18.34 0.45
CA VAL A 115 5.40 17.53 0.85
C VAL A 115 6.39 17.37 -0.29
N ALA A 116 5.91 17.12 -1.51
CA ALA A 116 6.73 17.06 -2.72
C ALA A 116 7.51 18.36 -2.99
N LYS A 117 6.91 19.52 -2.69
CA LYS A 117 7.61 20.82 -2.85
C LYS A 117 8.69 21.06 -1.79
N ARG A 118 8.55 20.49 -0.60
CA ARG A 118 9.41 20.76 0.56
C ARG A 118 10.49 19.72 0.78
N ILE A 119 10.32 18.50 0.27
CA ILE A 119 11.30 17.43 0.34
C ILE A 119 11.93 17.30 -1.04
N ARG A 120 13.25 17.44 -1.11
CA ARG A 120 14.01 17.26 -2.35
C ARG A 120 14.97 16.08 -2.18
N ILE A 121 14.73 15.00 -2.91
CA ILE A 121 15.69 13.89 -2.98
C ILE A 121 16.78 14.25 -4.00
N LEU A 122 18.03 14.28 -3.53
CA LEU A 122 19.19 14.53 -4.38
C LEU A 122 19.76 13.19 -4.86
N HIS A 123 19.68 12.95 -6.17
CA HIS A 123 20.26 11.74 -6.77
C HIS A 123 21.75 11.90 -7.06
N ALA A 124 22.54 10.90 -6.70
CA ALA A 124 23.95 10.82 -7.03
C ALA A 124 24.15 9.99 -8.31
N ALA A 125 24.38 10.64 -9.45
CA ALA A 125 24.81 10.00 -10.71
C ALA A 125 24.03 8.72 -11.09
N LYS A 126 22.70 8.79 -11.00
CA LYS A 126 21.75 7.71 -11.32
C LYS A 126 21.91 7.25 -12.78
N ARG A 127 22.23 5.96 -12.99
CA ARG A 127 22.14 5.34 -14.32
C ARG A 127 20.71 4.89 -14.56
N ARG A 128 20.16 5.21 -15.74
CA ARG A 128 18.87 4.63 -16.15
C ARG A 128 19.07 3.14 -16.38
N MET A 129 18.48 2.33 -15.53
CA MET A 129 18.34 0.90 -15.74
C MET A 129 17.04 0.65 -16.52
N ASP A 130 17.12 -0.17 -17.55
CA ASP A 130 15.93 -0.60 -18.28
C ASP A 130 15.15 -1.59 -17.43
N LEU A 131 13.90 -1.25 -17.11
CA LEU A 131 13.02 -2.04 -16.23
C LEU A 131 12.86 -3.48 -16.72
N LYS A 132 12.94 -3.71 -18.03
CA LYS A 132 12.85 -5.07 -18.61
C LYS A 132 13.94 -6.00 -18.08
N TYR A 133 15.16 -5.50 -17.86
CA TYR A 133 16.25 -6.31 -17.34
C TYR A 133 16.11 -6.50 -15.83
N PHE A 134 15.63 -5.48 -15.13
CA PHE A 134 15.36 -5.60 -13.69
C PHE A 134 14.34 -6.69 -13.40
N GLU A 135 13.23 -6.73 -14.12
CA GLU A 135 12.19 -7.75 -13.95
C GLU A 135 12.75 -9.17 -14.16
N VAL A 136 13.53 -9.39 -15.21
CA VAL A 136 14.17 -10.69 -15.48
C VAL A 136 15.16 -11.06 -14.37
N LEU A 137 16.02 -10.11 -13.95
CA LEU A 137 17.00 -10.32 -12.89
C LEU A 137 16.32 -10.64 -11.54
N ALA A 138 15.28 -9.88 -11.19
CA ALA A 138 14.51 -10.05 -9.96
C ALA A 138 13.75 -11.38 -9.95
N SER A 139 13.09 -11.73 -11.06
CA SER A 139 12.40 -13.01 -11.21
C SER A 139 13.36 -14.19 -11.05
N ALA A 140 14.50 -14.17 -11.75
CA ALA A 140 15.48 -15.24 -11.65
C ALA A 140 16.11 -15.34 -10.26
N LEU A 141 16.35 -14.21 -9.58
CA LEU A 141 16.80 -14.19 -8.18
C LEU A 141 15.79 -14.90 -7.27
N LEU A 142 14.52 -14.51 -7.33
CA LEU A 142 13.46 -15.04 -6.47
C LEU A 142 13.19 -16.52 -6.75
N ASN A 143 13.22 -16.91 -8.02
CA ASN A 143 12.98 -18.29 -8.47
C ASN A 143 14.25 -19.16 -8.46
N ARG A 144 15.40 -18.63 -8.02
CA ARG A 144 16.70 -19.32 -7.97
C ARG A 144 17.13 -19.91 -9.32
N GLN A 145 16.87 -19.18 -10.40
CA GLN A 145 17.21 -19.57 -11.76
C GLN A 145 18.55 -18.98 -12.18
N ARG A 146 19.32 -19.73 -12.98
CA ARG A 146 20.56 -19.24 -13.61
C ARG A 146 20.21 -18.33 -14.79
N LEU A 147 21.07 -17.35 -15.04
CA LEU A 147 20.92 -16.37 -16.10
C LEU A 147 22.14 -16.38 -17.01
N LEU A 148 21.92 -16.34 -18.32
CA LEU A 148 22.95 -16.00 -19.28
C LEU A 148 23.01 -14.47 -19.43
N LEU A 149 24.14 -13.87 -19.08
CA LEU A 149 24.36 -12.43 -19.15
C LEU A 149 25.38 -12.08 -20.21
N ARG A 150 25.04 -11.14 -21.08
CA ARG A 150 26.00 -10.41 -21.92
C ARG A 150 26.34 -9.08 -21.25
N HIS A 151 27.60 -8.88 -20.90
CA HIS A 151 28.06 -7.72 -20.15
C HIS A 151 29.13 -6.95 -20.94
N TYR A 152 28.84 -5.67 -21.20
CA TYR A 152 29.77 -4.73 -21.81
C TYR A 152 30.69 -4.09 -20.75
N ASN A 153 32.01 -4.28 -20.89
CA ASN A 153 33.01 -3.65 -20.05
C ASN A 153 33.42 -2.29 -20.62
N ARG A 154 33.09 -1.21 -19.91
CA ARG A 154 33.43 0.16 -20.34
C ARG A 154 34.93 0.47 -20.35
N GLY A 155 35.72 -0.24 -19.55
CA GLY A 155 37.17 0.00 -19.46
C GLY A 155 37.96 -0.65 -20.61
N SER A 156 37.59 -1.87 -21.01
CA SER A 156 38.22 -2.58 -22.13
C SER A 156 37.49 -2.40 -23.47
N GLY A 157 36.22 -1.98 -23.45
CA GLY A 157 35.39 -1.88 -24.65
C GLY A 157 34.87 -3.24 -25.15
N GLU A 158 35.07 -4.31 -24.40
CA GLU A 158 34.73 -5.69 -24.80
C GLU A 158 33.40 -6.14 -24.21
N GLU A 159 32.77 -7.10 -24.89
CA GLU A 159 31.61 -7.83 -24.37
C GLU A 159 32.05 -9.22 -23.91
N SER A 160 31.48 -9.66 -22.79
CA SER A 160 31.64 -11.04 -22.30
C SER A 160 30.28 -11.67 -22.05
N GLU A 161 30.19 -12.98 -22.28
CA GLU A 161 29.03 -13.78 -21.92
C GLU A 161 29.37 -14.69 -20.74
N ARG A 162 28.46 -14.77 -19.78
CA ARG A 162 28.62 -15.63 -18.60
C ARG A 162 27.29 -16.14 -18.07
N GLU A 163 27.29 -17.38 -17.62
CA GLU A 163 26.16 -17.95 -16.89
C GLU A 163 26.34 -17.68 -15.39
N VAL A 164 25.37 -17.00 -14.77
CA VAL A 164 25.44 -16.60 -13.36
C VAL A 164 24.25 -17.10 -12.57
N SER A 165 24.48 -17.39 -11.29
CA SER A 165 23.43 -17.65 -10.31
C SER A 165 23.24 -16.40 -9.44
N PRO A 166 22.20 -15.58 -9.67
CA PRO A 166 21.97 -14.37 -8.89
C PRO A 166 21.75 -14.69 -7.40
N GLN A 167 22.43 -13.95 -6.51
CA GLN A 167 22.37 -14.17 -5.06
C GLN A 167 21.65 -13.05 -4.31
N ARG A 168 21.83 -11.80 -4.77
CA ARG A 168 21.23 -10.60 -4.18
C ARG A 168 21.24 -9.45 -5.19
N LEU A 169 20.18 -8.65 -5.21
CA LEU A 169 20.18 -7.33 -5.84
C LEU A 169 20.43 -6.27 -4.75
N VAL A 170 21.34 -5.34 -5.00
CA VAL A 170 21.72 -4.30 -4.03
C VAL A 170 21.50 -2.95 -4.66
N TYR A 171 20.62 -2.15 -4.07
CA TYR A 171 20.46 -0.75 -4.45
C TYR A 171 21.43 0.10 -3.63
N TYR A 172 22.36 0.77 -4.29
CA TYR A 172 23.38 1.60 -3.64
C TYR A 172 23.66 2.86 -4.46
N ARG A 173 23.61 4.02 -3.81
CA ARG A 173 23.83 5.35 -4.43
C ARG A 173 23.05 5.53 -5.74
N ASP A 174 21.74 5.34 -5.67
CA ASP A 174 20.82 5.47 -6.82
C ASP A 174 21.07 4.49 -7.99
N ASN A 175 21.79 3.39 -7.77
CA ASN A 175 22.10 2.40 -8.79
C ASN A 175 21.82 0.98 -8.29
N TRP A 176 21.37 0.11 -9.21
CA TRP A 176 21.27 -1.33 -9.04
C TRP A 176 22.48 -2.04 -9.62
#